data_AF-A0A2H5Z1G2-F1
#
_entry.id   AF-A0A2H5Z1G2-F1
#
_cell.length_a   1.000
_cell.length_b   1.000
_cell.length_c   1.000
_cell.angle_alpha   90.00
_cell.angle_beta   90.00
_cell.angle_gamma   90.00
#
_symmetry.space_group_name_H-M   'P 1'
#
loop_
_entity.id
_entity.type
_entity.pdbx_description
1 polymer ?
#
loop_
_entity_poly.entity_id
_entity_poly.type
_entity_poly.pdbx_seq_one_letter_code
_entity_poly.pdbx_strand_id
1 'polypeptide(L)'
;MKRSLGLLLVGVLLLASCRNLLVKPTPTEAGVLAPTATPVPEPTPTTLILPTPSMTVPTVGACSSERVLELYRSFLEALNAGDLPTLRTFIGLEADTGGTVRWFAVVPREPELLSTGLFTERPEGFLDWVGRRVAVHERWNVLEFVRFEPSGDSSMLVTAALLREADDFIAKPFLAQVEFDCRAGVVRSLVAGAVGAEALPASPSELLAEALAQRPLRPPEVTAPCPRSAWAFGNAVGDGPVYLAVGPDAVVNLPDHDTSSAAQLGLHVFVSASERGPILLRLFTLADEVLVPLGPGGTAVFLAPSGVGQRSTTLLPVLPQAGCYVLQADGATWQQSIVFEVIGESLATLAPQLADVTLPADLQPVSAWRDDPETVRVGLVGATLVARLSIGVGGPGVPDIGAGQRCERVAERIELCWVPHPVWGWPQTAVWDDGMRRYQLVVLAGNRDAWNVDDLQTVVRRLSLPEEPQNLLRSGGE
;
A
#
# COMPACT_ATOMS: atom_id res chain seq x y z
N MET A 1 -4.13 31.30 -48.90
CA MET A 1 -3.74 32.73 -48.91
C MET A 1 -2.73 32.94 -47.77
N LYS A 2 -1.42 32.86 -48.07
CA LYS A 2 -0.44 33.97 -48.09
C LYS A 2 -0.37 34.78 -46.78
N ARG A 3 0.63 34.49 -45.93
CA ARG A 3 1.89 35.24 -45.68
C ARG A 3 1.74 35.97 -44.32
N SER A 4 2.67 35.94 -43.36
CA SER A 4 4.12 36.05 -43.48
C SER A 4 4.86 35.46 -42.28
N LEU A 5 5.96 34.79 -42.62
CA LEU A 5 6.98 34.14 -41.82
C LEU A 5 8.18 35.09 -41.65
N GLY A 6 8.85 35.03 -40.50
CA GLY A 6 10.32 35.15 -40.37
C GLY A 6 10.95 36.56 -40.39
N LEU A 7 11.86 36.84 -39.46
CA LEU A 7 13.29 36.47 -39.58
C LEU A 7 14.12 36.94 -38.36
N LEU A 8 14.95 36.00 -37.85
CA LEU A 8 16.36 36.14 -37.43
C LEU A 8 16.70 37.15 -36.28
N LEU A 9 17.19 36.77 -35.11
CA LEU A 9 18.37 35.94 -34.76
C LEU A 9 19.60 36.24 -35.64
N VAL A 10 20.60 36.93 -35.07
CA VAL A 10 22.07 36.88 -35.35
C VAL A 10 22.71 38.24 -34.99
N GLY A 11 23.78 38.22 -34.19
CA GLY A 11 24.70 39.36 -33.98
C GLY A 11 25.02 39.64 -32.51
N VAL A 12 25.67 38.73 -31.77
CA VAL A 12 27.14 38.65 -31.61
C VAL A 12 27.73 39.84 -30.82
N LEU A 13 28.10 39.53 -29.56
CA LEU A 13 29.37 39.79 -28.89
C LEU A 13 30.25 41.00 -29.29
N LEU A 14 30.82 41.59 -28.23
CA LEU A 14 32.21 42.09 -28.05
C LEU A 14 32.52 43.61 -28.11
N LEU A 15 33.32 44.01 -27.11
CA LEU A 15 34.21 45.18 -26.93
C LEU A 15 33.57 46.43 -26.28
N ALA A 16 33.83 46.76 -25.00
CA ALA A 16 35.09 47.15 -24.34
C ALA A 16 35.60 48.56 -24.69
N SER A 17 35.72 49.38 -23.62
CA SER A 17 36.71 50.46 -23.42
C SER A 17 36.48 51.86 -24.01
N CYS A 18 36.28 52.84 -23.11
CA CYS A 18 37.18 53.99 -22.82
C CYS A 18 36.38 55.13 -22.16
N ARG A 19 36.57 55.42 -20.87
CA ARG A 19 37.61 56.29 -20.23
C ARG A 19 37.13 57.73 -19.96
N ASN A 20 37.02 58.02 -18.66
CA ASN A 20 37.42 59.22 -17.91
C ASN A 20 36.88 60.61 -18.30
N LEU A 21 36.19 61.25 -17.34
CA LEU A 21 36.62 62.46 -16.60
C LEU A 21 35.41 63.13 -15.94
N LEU A 22 35.31 63.12 -14.60
CA LEU A 22 35.31 64.36 -13.81
C LEU A 22 35.36 64.07 -12.30
N VAL A 23 36.25 64.78 -11.64
CA VAL A 23 36.55 64.78 -10.21
C VAL A 23 35.65 65.79 -9.49
N LYS A 24 35.07 65.36 -8.35
CA LYS A 24 34.70 66.05 -7.08
C LYS A 24 34.19 67.51 -7.10
N PRO A 25 33.26 67.85 -6.19
CA PRO A 25 33.73 68.26 -4.87
C PRO A 25 32.97 67.67 -3.67
N THR A 26 33.70 67.64 -2.56
CA THR A 26 33.30 67.28 -1.20
C THR A 26 32.48 68.40 -0.55
N PRO A 27 31.53 68.06 0.34
CA PRO A 27 31.29 68.87 1.52
C PRO A 27 31.50 68.06 2.81
N THR A 28 32.44 68.59 3.58
CA THR A 28 32.60 68.68 5.03
C THR A 28 31.67 67.86 5.96
N GLU A 29 32.33 67.15 6.87
CA GLU A 29 31.79 66.46 8.04
C GLU A 29 30.89 67.34 8.93
N ALA A 30 29.73 66.82 9.27
CA ALA A 30 29.02 67.16 10.51
C ALA A 30 28.77 65.83 11.26
N GLY A 31 29.31 65.73 12.46
CA GLY A 31 29.30 64.52 13.27
C GLY A 31 27.89 63.99 13.53
N VAL A 32 27.67 62.72 13.18
CA VAL A 32 26.54 61.92 13.66
C VAL A 32 27.15 60.77 14.45
N LEU A 33 26.88 60.75 15.75
CA LEU A 33 27.22 59.66 16.66
C LEU A 33 26.70 58.34 16.08
N ALA A 34 27.58 57.34 15.98
CA ALA A 34 27.19 55.99 15.60
C ALA A 34 26.12 55.48 16.59
N PRO A 35 25.02 54.86 16.12
CA PRO A 35 24.08 54.23 17.03
C PRO A 35 24.80 53.09 17.73
N THR A 36 24.83 53.14 19.06
CA THR A 36 25.25 52.03 19.91
C THR A 36 24.48 50.79 19.46
N ALA A 37 25.17 49.82 18.87
CA ALA A 37 24.58 48.53 18.56
C ALA A 37 24.15 47.90 19.89
N THR A 38 22.84 47.86 20.14
CA THR A 38 22.30 47.02 21.21
C THR A 38 22.71 45.59 20.89
N PRO A 39 23.46 44.88 21.75
CA PRO A 39 23.72 43.47 21.53
C PRO A 39 22.35 42.78 21.41
N VAL A 40 22.12 42.11 20.30
CA VAL A 40 21.03 41.14 20.18
C VAL A 40 21.29 40.13 21.31
N PRO A 41 20.39 39.96 22.29
CA PRO A 41 20.59 38.95 23.31
C PRO A 41 20.77 37.61 22.59
N GLU A 42 21.87 36.92 22.89
CA GLU A 42 22.00 35.51 22.53
C GLU A 42 20.73 34.79 22.97
N PRO A 43 20.12 33.94 22.12
CA PRO A 43 18.99 33.14 22.56
C PRO A 43 19.47 32.33 23.76
N THR A 44 18.91 32.62 24.94
CA THR A 44 19.11 31.81 26.14
C THR A 44 18.82 30.36 25.73
N PRO A 45 19.74 29.39 25.96
CA PRO A 45 19.44 28.00 25.70
C PRO A 45 18.23 27.64 26.58
N THR A 46 17.06 27.53 25.97
CA THR A 46 15.85 27.05 26.63
C THR A 46 16.05 25.56 26.82
N THR A 47 16.66 25.17 27.94
CA THR A 47 16.63 23.78 28.41
C THR A 47 15.17 23.34 28.46
N LEU A 48 14.88 22.18 27.89
CA LEU A 48 13.53 21.63 27.87
C LEU A 48 13.14 21.31 29.32
N ILE A 49 12.12 22.01 29.83
CA ILE A 49 11.58 21.75 31.15
C ILE A 49 10.57 20.62 31.01
N LEU A 50 10.92 19.45 31.51
CA LEU A 50 9.99 18.33 31.62
C LEU A 50 8.99 18.58 32.77
N PRO A 51 7.70 18.23 32.60
CA PRO A 51 6.76 18.23 33.70
C PRO A 51 7.18 17.18 34.74
N THR A 52 6.95 17.47 36.02
CA THR A 52 7.13 16.47 37.08
C THR A 52 6.14 15.33 36.85
N PRO A 53 6.59 14.06 36.81
CA PRO A 53 5.67 12.93 36.71
C PRO A 53 4.63 12.96 37.83
N SER A 54 3.36 12.80 37.47
CA SER A 54 2.24 12.65 38.42
C SER A 54 2.24 11.28 39.11
N MET A 55 3.11 10.36 38.69
CA MET A 55 3.22 8.98 39.13
C MET A 55 4.64 8.61 39.59
N THR A 56 4.72 7.56 40.41
CA THR A 56 5.99 7.00 40.84
C THR A 56 6.70 6.30 39.69
N VAL A 57 7.95 6.69 39.42
CA VAL A 57 8.81 6.00 38.46
C VAL A 57 9.45 4.77 39.14
N PRO A 58 9.19 3.54 38.67
CA PRO A 58 9.79 2.35 39.25
C PRO A 58 11.30 2.35 39.04
N THR A 59 12.04 1.86 40.03
CA THR A 59 13.50 1.69 39.93
C THR A 59 13.82 0.24 39.60
N VAL A 60 14.49 -0.01 38.47
CA VAL A 60 14.87 -1.36 38.02
C VAL A 60 16.29 -1.34 37.45
N GLY A 61 17.19 -2.07 38.12
CA GLY A 61 18.60 -2.14 37.76
C GLY A 61 19.24 -0.76 37.59
N ALA A 62 19.62 -0.41 36.36
CA ALA A 62 20.24 0.89 36.02
C ALA A 62 19.22 2.03 35.78
N CYS A 63 17.92 1.74 35.78
CA CYS A 63 16.87 2.72 35.59
C CYS A 63 16.42 3.30 36.95
N SER A 64 16.98 4.44 37.34
CA SER A 64 16.42 5.30 38.39
C SER A 64 15.49 6.37 37.78
N SER A 65 14.65 7.00 38.60
CA SER A 65 13.78 8.10 38.17
C SER A 65 14.58 9.25 37.54
N GLU A 66 15.64 9.68 38.20
CA GLU A 66 16.56 10.73 37.73
C GLU A 66 17.18 10.36 36.39
N ARG A 67 17.66 9.11 36.25
CA ARG A 67 18.30 8.63 35.03
C ARG A 67 17.33 8.58 33.85
N VAL A 68 16.12 8.07 34.06
CA VAL A 68 15.11 7.98 32.99
C VAL A 68 14.69 9.36 32.51
N LEU A 69 14.42 10.30 33.44
CA LEU A 69 14.03 11.66 33.08
C LEU A 69 15.18 12.44 32.42
N GLU A 70 16.42 12.24 32.86
CA GLU A 70 17.61 12.82 32.21
C GLU A 70 17.75 12.33 30.76
N LEU A 71 17.64 11.01 30.53
CA LEU A 71 17.70 10.42 29.20
C LEU A 71 16.58 10.95 28.31
N TYR A 72 15.35 11.00 28.83
CA TYR A 72 14.18 11.48 28.08
C TYR A 72 14.33 12.95 27.66
N ARG A 73 14.75 13.82 28.60
CA ARG A 73 14.99 15.23 28.35
C ARG A 73 16.06 15.41 27.28
N SER A 74 17.22 14.79 27.48
CA SER A 74 18.37 14.94 26.58
C SER A 74 18.07 14.44 25.17
N PHE A 75 17.32 13.33 25.08
CA PHE A 75 16.84 12.81 23.79
C PHE A 75 15.92 13.80 23.08
N LEU A 76 14.92 14.37 23.77
CA LEU A 76 14.01 15.35 23.17
C LEU A 76 14.70 16.68 22.84
N GLU A 77 15.65 17.14 23.66
CA GLU A 77 16.46 18.32 23.36
C GLU A 77 17.26 18.11 22.07
N ALA A 78 17.92 16.96 21.93
CA ALA A 78 18.65 16.63 20.70
C ALA A 78 17.72 16.49 19.48
N LEU A 79 16.53 15.90 19.66
CA LEU A 79 15.50 15.78 18.62
C LEU A 79 15.02 17.16 18.15
N ASN A 80 14.62 18.02 19.08
CA ASN A 80 14.10 19.36 18.79
C ASN A 80 15.17 20.31 18.22
N ALA A 81 16.44 20.13 18.59
CA ALA A 81 17.56 20.89 18.05
C ALA A 81 18.06 20.36 16.70
N GLY A 82 17.64 19.15 16.30
CA GLY A 82 18.21 18.46 15.14
C GLY A 82 19.68 18.09 15.31
N ASP A 83 20.13 17.84 16.53
CA ASP A 83 21.50 17.43 16.85
C ASP A 83 21.72 15.96 16.45
N LEU A 84 21.91 15.73 15.15
CA LEU A 84 22.11 14.40 14.59
C LEU A 84 23.30 13.65 15.21
N PRO A 85 24.46 14.28 15.50
CA PRO A 85 25.54 13.62 16.23
C PRO A 85 25.11 13.08 17.61
N THR A 86 24.44 13.88 18.42
CA THR A 86 23.96 13.43 19.74
C THR A 86 22.91 12.34 19.60
N LEU A 87 21.98 12.47 18.64
CA LEU A 87 20.98 11.44 18.35
C LEU A 87 21.61 10.12 17.88
N ARG A 88 22.70 10.14 17.09
CA ARG A 88 23.43 8.92 16.69
C ARG A 88 23.92 8.12 17.89
N THR A 89 24.39 8.83 18.92
CA THR A 89 24.81 8.21 20.19
C THR A 89 23.62 7.61 20.92
N PHE A 90 22.51 8.36 21.04
CA PHE A 90 21.28 7.87 21.67
C PHE A 90 20.71 6.63 20.99
N ILE A 91 20.85 6.46 19.68
CA ILE A 91 20.27 5.31 18.97
C ILE A 91 21.27 4.18 18.77
N GLY A 92 22.44 4.26 19.42
CA GLY A 92 23.43 3.18 19.50
C GLY A 92 24.23 2.92 18.21
N LEU A 93 24.26 3.85 17.24
CA LEU A 93 24.98 3.66 15.98
C LEU A 93 26.51 3.65 16.13
N GLU A 94 27.04 4.27 17.18
CA GLU A 94 28.49 4.34 17.45
C GLU A 94 28.96 3.26 18.42
N ALA A 95 28.04 2.51 19.03
CA ALA A 95 28.35 1.48 20.00
C ALA A 95 28.38 0.11 19.31
N ASP A 96 29.54 -0.57 19.36
CA ASP A 96 29.67 -1.98 18.97
C ASP A 96 29.01 -2.86 20.04
N THR A 97 27.70 -2.71 20.21
CA THR A 97 26.93 -3.54 21.13
C THR A 97 26.64 -4.83 20.41
N GLY A 98 27.37 -5.90 20.74
CA GLY A 98 27.13 -7.27 20.27
C GLY A 98 25.75 -7.87 20.66
N GLY A 99 24.77 -7.03 20.99
CA GLY A 99 23.36 -7.37 21.16
C GLY A 99 22.54 -6.88 19.96
N THR A 100 21.52 -7.64 19.60
CA THR A 100 20.53 -7.23 18.59
C THR A 100 19.69 -6.06 19.13
N VAL A 101 20.09 -4.81 18.85
CA VAL A 101 19.23 -3.64 19.05
C VAL A 101 18.05 -3.76 18.08
N ARG A 102 16.85 -3.99 18.60
CA ARG A 102 15.61 -3.94 17.82
C ARG A 102 15.22 -2.48 17.58
N TRP A 103 15.88 -1.81 16.65
CA TRP A 103 15.55 -0.43 16.32
C TRP A 103 14.32 -0.36 15.43
N PHE A 104 13.30 0.38 15.87
CA PHE A 104 12.27 0.86 14.98
C PHE A 104 11.72 2.21 15.46
N ALA A 105 11.36 3.06 14.51
CA ALA A 105 10.67 4.31 14.79
C ALA A 105 9.41 4.40 13.93
N VAL A 106 8.27 4.66 14.56
CA VAL A 106 7.01 4.92 13.85
C VAL A 106 6.41 6.22 14.31
N VAL A 107 6.13 7.11 13.37
CA VAL A 107 5.43 8.37 13.60
C VAL A 107 4.33 8.45 12.56
N PRO A 108 3.04 8.45 12.94
CA PRO A 108 1.97 8.61 11.98
C PRO A 108 2.09 9.97 11.30
N ARG A 109 1.72 9.97 10.03
CA ARG A 109 1.57 11.17 9.23
C ARG A 109 0.32 11.94 9.66
N GLU A 110 0.27 13.22 9.37
CA GLU A 110 -0.97 13.99 9.43
C GLU A 110 -1.90 13.47 8.32
N PRO A 111 -3.24 13.39 8.55
CA PRO A 111 -4.20 12.90 7.56
C PRO A 111 -4.06 13.51 6.15
N GLU A 112 -3.63 14.76 6.11
CA GLU A 112 -3.48 15.58 4.90
C GLU A 112 -2.05 15.58 4.33
N LEU A 113 -1.02 15.19 5.10
CA LEU A 113 0.38 15.35 4.72
C LEU A 113 1.18 14.06 4.94
N LEU A 114 1.34 13.25 3.88
CA LEU A 114 1.99 11.95 3.99
C LEU A 114 3.48 12.02 4.36
N SER A 115 4.12 13.13 4.01
CA SER A 115 5.55 13.39 4.24
C SER A 115 5.93 13.59 5.71
N THR A 116 4.97 13.83 6.60
CA THR A 116 5.24 14.06 8.03
C THR A 116 5.40 12.77 8.82
N GLY A 117 5.03 11.62 8.25
CA GLY A 117 5.15 10.31 8.89
C GLY A 117 6.52 9.67 8.74
N LEU A 118 6.76 8.63 9.54
CA LEU A 118 7.95 7.78 9.49
C LEU A 118 7.57 6.34 9.81
N PHE A 119 8.16 5.41 9.05
CA PHE A 119 8.50 4.08 9.57
C PHE A 119 9.91 3.74 9.15
N THR A 120 10.70 3.24 10.08
CA THR A 120 12.03 2.73 9.78
C THR A 120 12.42 1.67 10.80
N GLU A 121 13.04 0.59 10.33
CA GLU A 121 13.73 -0.40 11.18
C GLU A 121 15.25 -0.09 11.25
N ARG A 122 15.67 1.01 10.61
CA ARG A 122 17.05 1.47 10.53
C ARG A 122 17.21 2.80 11.27
N PRO A 123 18.17 2.93 12.21
CA PRO A 123 18.41 4.17 12.93
C PRO A 123 18.71 5.36 12.01
N GLU A 124 19.38 5.13 10.89
CA GLU A 124 19.68 6.16 9.89
C GLU A 124 18.41 6.74 9.26
N GLY A 125 17.40 5.90 9.02
CA GLY A 125 16.12 6.39 8.48
C GLY A 125 15.39 7.34 9.44
N PHE A 126 15.61 7.18 10.74
CA PHE A 126 15.06 8.09 11.75
C PHE A 126 15.82 9.42 11.74
N LEU A 127 17.15 9.38 11.68
CA LEU A 127 17.99 10.58 11.58
C LEU A 127 17.71 11.38 10.31
N ASP A 128 17.55 10.71 9.17
CA ASP A 128 17.18 11.34 7.91
C ASP A 128 15.82 12.03 8.01
N TRP A 129 14.87 11.42 8.72
CA TRP A 129 13.58 12.02 8.98
C TRP A 129 13.69 13.24 9.90
N VAL A 130 14.42 13.15 11.02
CA VAL A 130 14.65 14.29 11.93
C VAL A 130 15.28 15.45 11.17
N GLY A 131 16.30 15.20 10.35
CA GLY A 131 16.94 16.23 9.53
C GLY A 131 15.97 16.95 8.59
N ARG A 132 15.00 16.22 8.00
CA ARG A 132 13.94 16.83 7.18
C ARG A 132 12.92 17.63 8.01
N ARG A 133 12.56 17.14 9.20
CA ARG A 133 11.52 17.75 10.03
C ARG A 133 12.00 18.98 10.80
N VAL A 134 13.27 19.02 11.19
CA VAL A 134 13.89 20.21 11.78
C VAL A 134 13.92 21.39 10.79
N ALA A 135 14.02 21.12 9.49
CA ALA A 135 13.96 22.16 8.46
C ALA A 135 12.59 22.87 8.35
N VAL A 136 11.53 22.26 8.90
CA VAL A 136 10.18 22.87 9.05
C VAL A 136 9.86 23.16 10.52
N HIS A 137 10.91 23.34 11.33
CA HIS A 137 10.86 23.67 12.74
C HIS A 137 9.99 22.75 13.59
N GLU A 138 9.96 21.45 13.26
CA GLU A 138 9.20 20.49 14.06
C GLU A 138 9.77 20.37 15.49
N ARG A 139 8.90 20.44 16.50
CA ARG A 139 9.22 20.34 17.92
C ARG A 139 8.23 19.46 18.67
N TRP A 140 8.76 18.71 19.63
CA TRP A 140 8.01 17.81 20.51
C TRP A 140 8.15 18.28 21.96
N ASN A 141 7.04 18.64 22.59
CA ASN A 141 7.01 19.15 23.96
C ASN A 141 6.23 18.20 24.87
N VAL A 142 6.75 17.87 26.05
CA VAL A 142 6.06 16.97 26.97
C VAL A 142 4.92 17.70 27.68
N LEU A 143 3.70 17.18 27.52
CA LEU A 143 2.53 17.65 28.25
C LEU A 143 2.40 16.92 29.58
N GLU A 144 2.49 15.59 29.56
CA GLU A 144 2.37 14.74 30.75
C GLU A 144 3.10 13.40 30.55
N PHE A 145 3.72 12.89 31.62
CA PHE A 145 4.17 11.51 31.67
C PHE A 145 3.03 10.61 32.10
N VAL A 146 2.75 9.57 31.32
CA VAL A 146 1.53 8.78 31.46
C VAL A 146 1.79 7.39 32.00
N ARG A 147 2.95 6.79 31.71
CA ARG A 147 3.34 5.48 32.26
C ARG A 147 4.86 5.30 32.23
N PHE A 148 5.38 4.60 33.23
CA PHE A 148 6.74 4.07 33.26
C PHE A 148 6.67 2.57 33.54
N GLU A 149 7.17 1.76 32.62
CA GLU A 149 7.08 0.30 32.70
C GLU A 149 8.44 -0.35 32.48
N PRO A 150 8.95 -1.13 33.45
CA PRO A 150 10.16 -1.90 33.25
C PRO A 150 9.97 -2.94 32.14
N SER A 151 10.85 -2.93 31.14
CA SER A 151 10.82 -3.87 30.00
C SER A 151 11.94 -4.93 30.06
N GLY A 152 12.73 -4.91 31.14
CA GLY A 152 13.83 -5.83 31.40
C GLY A 152 14.69 -5.33 32.57
N ASP A 153 15.82 -5.98 32.81
CA ASP A 153 16.67 -5.69 33.99
C ASP A 153 17.37 -4.33 33.95
N SER A 154 17.43 -3.68 32.78
CA SER A 154 18.00 -2.33 32.63
C SER A 154 17.26 -1.49 31.59
N SER A 155 16.00 -1.84 31.30
CA SER A 155 15.18 -1.14 30.29
C SER A 155 13.91 -0.56 30.89
N MET A 156 13.55 0.64 30.44
CA MET A 156 12.31 1.34 30.82
C MET A 156 11.56 1.78 29.57
N LEU A 157 10.29 1.36 29.45
CA LEU A 157 9.35 1.91 28.49
C LEU A 157 8.66 3.13 29.11
N VAL A 158 8.81 4.29 28.49
CA VAL A 158 8.21 5.55 28.93
C VAL A 158 7.10 5.95 27.97
N THR A 159 5.88 6.04 28.47
CA THR A 159 4.72 6.58 27.73
C THR A 159 4.49 8.02 28.17
N ALA A 160 4.45 8.95 27.22
CA ALA A 160 4.18 10.36 27.48
C ALA A 160 3.18 10.92 26.47
N ALA A 161 2.34 11.84 26.92
CA ALA A 161 1.56 12.72 26.06
C ALA A 161 2.44 13.90 25.67
N LEU A 162 2.60 14.12 24.37
CA LEU A 162 3.44 15.15 23.78
C LEU A 162 2.60 16.09 22.94
N LEU A 163 2.99 17.35 22.82
CA LEU A 163 2.52 18.29 21.83
C LEU A 163 3.52 18.29 20.66
N ARG A 164 3.05 17.95 19.46
CA ARG A 164 3.82 18.04 18.22
C ARG A 164 3.48 19.36 17.53
N GLU A 165 4.49 20.14 17.18
CA GLU A 165 4.34 21.45 16.56
C GLU A 165 5.29 21.53 15.36
N ALA A 166 4.85 22.10 14.24
CA ALA A 166 5.70 22.38 13.07
C ALA A 166 5.09 23.52 12.25
N ASP A 167 5.85 24.10 11.33
CA ASP A 167 5.34 25.19 10.48
C ASP A 167 4.32 24.70 9.44
N ASP A 168 4.36 23.42 9.08
CA ASP A 168 3.55 22.82 8.01
C ASP A 168 2.25 22.17 8.51
N PHE A 169 1.98 22.16 9.81
CA PHE A 169 0.71 21.67 10.37
C PHE A 169 0.33 22.34 11.71
N ILE A 170 -0.96 22.25 12.06
CA ILE A 170 -1.47 22.75 13.34
C ILE A 170 -0.95 21.86 14.49
N ALA A 171 -0.47 22.49 15.56
CA ALA A 171 -0.02 21.83 16.78
C ALA A 171 -1.07 20.83 17.32
N LYS A 172 -0.66 19.58 17.59
CA LYS A 172 -1.56 18.51 18.04
C LYS A 172 -0.95 17.64 19.13
N PRO A 173 -1.76 17.19 20.10
CA PRO A 173 -1.31 16.20 21.06
C PRO A 173 -1.15 14.83 20.38
N PHE A 174 -0.13 14.08 20.80
CA PHE A 174 0.09 12.70 20.42
C PHE A 174 0.70 11.92 21.61
N LEU A 175 0.49 10.61 21.66
CA LEU A 175 1.13 9.73 22.62
C LEU A 175 2.43 9.20 22.04
N ALA A 176 3.50 9.21 22.82
CA ALA A 176 4.78 8.61 22.47
C ALA A 176 5.22 7.57 23.50
N GLN A 177 5.64 6.43 23.02
CA GLN A 177 6.27 5.35 23.77
C GLN A 177 7.73 5.25 23.34
N VAL A 178 8.64 5.46 24.29
CA VAL A 178 10.09 5.39 24.06
C VAL A 178 10.70 4.40 25.03
N GLU A 179 11.34 3.36 24.50
CA GLU A 179 12.05 2.38 25.30
C GLU A 179 13.52 2.78 25.44
N PHE A 180 13.99 2.96 26.67
CA PHE A 180 15.40 3.24 26.96
C PHE A 180 16.09 2.03 27.56
N ASP A 181 17.31 1.77 27.14
CA ASP A 181 18.31 1.04 27.94
C ASP A 181 19.01 2.04 28.85
N CYS A 182 18.70 2.04 30.14
CA CYS A 182 19.25 3.01 31.09
C CYS A 182 20.74 2.81 31.36
N ARG A 183 21.26 1.58 31.15
CA ARG A 183 22.67 1.24 31.34
C ARG A 183 23.51 1.77 30.19
N ALA A 184 23.10 1.46 28.96
CA ALA A 184 23.79 1.94 27.76
C ALA A 184 23.47 3.40 27.43
N GLY A 185 22.37 3.95 27.98
CA GLY A 185 21.90 5.30 27.68
C GLY A 185 21.35 5.44 26.26
N VAL A 186 20.85 4.34 25.68
CA VAL A 186 20.35 4.32 24.30
C VAL A 186 18.85 4.11 24.25
N VAL A 187 18.21 4.68 23.24
CA VAL A 187 16.84 4.35 22.83
C VAL A 187 16.88 3.01 22.09
N ARG A 188 15.94 2.13 22.40
CA ARG A 188 15.77 0.84 21.72
C ARG A 188 14.64 0.90 20.69
N SER A 189 13.52 1.53 21.04
CA SER A 189 12.37 1.67 20.16
C SER A 189 11.62 2.98 20.42
N LEU A 190 10.94 3.48 19.39
CA LEU A 190 10.09 4.66 19.47
C LEU A 190 8.79 4.45 18.67
N VAL A 191 7.65 4.65 19.32
CA VAL A 191 6.35 4.72 18.65
C VAL A 191 5.64 5.98 19.09
N ALA A 192 5.20 6.77 18.13
CA ALA A 192 4.34 7.91 18.32
C ALA A 192 2.98 7.61 17.65
N GLY A 193 1.88 8.10 18.22
CA GLY A 193 0.52 7.88 17.72
C GLY A 193 -0.41 9.03 18.10
N ALA A 194 -1.35 9.41 17.24
CA ALA A 194 -2.30 10.48 17.57
C ALA A 194 -3.23 10.07 18.73
N VAL A 195 -3.51 11.00 19.67
CA VAL A 195 -4.32 10.71 20.86
C VAL A 195 -5.79 10.59 20.47
N GLY A 196 -6.43 9.48 20.82
CA GLY A 196 -7.87 9.28 20.61
C GLY A 196 -8.51 8.10 21.34
N ALA A 197 -7.74 7.30 22.08
CA ALA A 197 -8.25 6.16 22.82
C ALA A 197 -8.72 6.55 24.22
N GLU A 198 -9.87 6.01 24.66
CA GLU A 198 -10.39 6.13 26.03
C GLU A 198 -9.44 5.49 27.07
N ALA A 199 -8.51 4.65 26.61
CA ALA A 199 -7.52 3.95 27.42
C ALA A 199 -6.12 4.09 26.82
N LEU A 200 -5.10 3.96 27.67
CA LEU A 200 -3.72 3.89 27.21
C LEU A 200 -3.48 2.56 26.49
N PRO A 201 -2.84 2.56 25.31
CA PRO A 201 -2.54 1.33 24.60
C PRO A 201 -1.60 0.46 25.45
N ALA A 202 -1.88 -0.84 25.48
CA ALA A 202 -1.13 -1.82 26.27
C ALA A 202 0.23 -2.16 25.64
N SER A 203 0.44 -1.83 24.36
CA SER A 203 1.70 -2.05 23.67
C SER A 203 2.00 -0.99 22.58
N PRO A 204 3.26 -0.86 22.15
CA PRO A 204 3.62 0.03 21.03
C PRO A 204 2.90 -0.32 19.72
N SER A 205 2.63 -1.60 19.49
CA SER A 205 1.89 -2.07 18.30
C SER A 205 0.43 -1.60 18.30
N GLU A 206 -0.20 -1.52 19.48
CA GLU A 206 -1.58 -1.01 19.61
C GLU A 206 -1.65 0.50 19.37
N LEU A 207 -0.72 1.28 19.94
CA LEU A 207 -0.63 2.72 19.69
C LEU A 207 -0.50 3.02 18.18
N LEU A 208 0.28 2.20 17.49
CA LEU A 208 0.46 2.29 16.05
C LEU A 208 -0.79 1.88 15.26
N ALA A 209 -1.45 0.79 15.64
CA ALA A 209 -2.70 0.36 15.02
C ALA A 209 -3.79 1.45 15.14
N GLU A 210 -3.92 2.05 16.33
CA GLU A 210 -4.84 3.17 16.59
C GLU A 210 -4.49 4.40 15.74
N ALA A 211 -3.22 4.76 15.66
CA ALA A 211 -2.76 5.89 14.85
C ALA A 211 -3.03 5.70 13.35
N LEU A 212 -2.87 4.47 12.84
CA LEU A 212 -3.22 4.15 11.46
C LEU A 212 -4.75 4.13 11.26
N ALA A 213 -5.52 3.71 12.26
CA ALA A 213 -6.98 3.63 12.19
C ALA A 213 -7.65 5.00 12.10
N GLN A 214 -7.02 6.05 12.64
CA GLN A 214 -7.51 7.43 12.54
C GLN A 214 -7.36 8.03 11.14
N ARG A 215 -6.68 7.36 10.20
CA ARG A 215 -6.58 7.86 8.82
C ARG A 215 -7.92 7.82 8.12
N PRO A 216 -8.27 8.87 7.34
CA PRO A 216 -9.51 8.87 6.58
C PRO A 216 -9.53 7.70 5.60
N LEU A 217 -10.74 7.18 5.37
CA LEU A 217 -10.99 6.33 4.23
C LEU A 217 -10.85 7.17 2.96
N ARG A 218 -10.21 6.62 1.94
CA ARG A 218 -10.01 7.27 0.64
C ARG A 218 -10.61 6.38 -0.45
N PRO A 219 -11.95 6.43 -0.63
CA PRO A 219 -12.56 5.77 -1.76
C PRO A 219 -12.02 6.36 -3.07
N PRO A 220 -11.88 5.54 -4.13
CA PRO A 220 -11.76 6.08 -5.49
C PRO A 220 -13.02 6.88 -5.85
N GLU A 221 -12.94 7.71 -6.90
CA GLU A 221 -14.13 8.35 -7.45
C GLU A 221 -15.17 7.29 -7.86
N VAL A 222 -16.40 7.46 -7.38
CA VAL A 222 -17.50 6.54 -7.68
C VAL A 222 -17.94 6.75 -9.12
N THR A 223 -17.49 5.86 -10.00
CA THR A 223 -18.03 5.73 -11.36
C THR A 223 -18.99 4.56 -11.42
N ALA A 224 -20.04 4.66 -12.23
CA ALA A 224 -20.83 3.51 -12.66
C ALA A 224 -20.35 3.10 -14.07
N PRO A 225 -19.99 1.83 -14.31
CA PRO A 225 -20.01 0.68 -13.40
C PRO A 225 -18.86 0.67 -12.37
N CYS A 226 -18.90 -0.28 -11.43
CA CYS A 226 -17.93 -0.43 -10.33
C CYS A 226 -16.48 -0.20 -10.78
N PRO A 227 -15.74 0.77 -10.22
CA PRO A 227 -14.34 0.97 -10.57
C PRO A 227 -13.54 -0.21 -10.03
N ARG A 228 -13.02 -1.06 -10.90
CA ARG A 228 -12.24 -2.25 -10.52
C ARG A 228 -10.74 -1.97 -10.66
N SER A 229 -9.93 -2.46 -9.71
CA SER A 229 -8.47 -2.35 -9.81
C SER A 229 -7.97 -3.08 -11.06
N ALA A 230 -7.21 -2.36 -11.91
CA ALA A 230 -6.84 -2.83 -13.25
C ALA A 230 -5.64 -3.79 -13.29
N TRP A 231 -4.83 -3.82 -12.23
CA TRP A 231 -3.59 -4.60 -12.20
C TRP A 231 -3.75 -5.93 -11.48
N ALA A 232 -3.41 -7.02 -12.18
CA ALA A 232 -3.32 -8.37 -11.64
C ALA A 232 -1.86 -8.85 -11.70
N PHE A 233 -1.21 -9.04 -10.54
CA PHE A 233 0.05 -9.79 -10.47
C PHE A 233 -0.29 -11.24 -10.13
N GLY A 234 -0.18 -12.13 -11.12
CA GLY A 234 -0.63 -13.52 -10.95
C GLY A 234 -2.15 -13.56 -10.68
N ASN A 235 -2.55 -14.18 -9.57
CA ASN A 235 -3.95 -14.35 -9.17
C ASN A 235 -4.47 -13.28 -8.20
N ALA A 236 -3.71 -12.19 -7.99
CA ALA A 236 -4.04 -11.14 -7.05
C ALA A 236 -3.99 -9.76 -7.70
N VAL A 237 -4.80 -8.83 -7.19
CA VAL A 237 -4.90 -7.45 -7.68
C VAL A 237 -4.30 -6.44 -6.72
N GLY A 238 -3.73 -5.36 -7.26
CA GLY A 238 -3.14 -4.25 -6.49
C GLY A 238 -1.82 -3.72 -7.09
N ASP A 239 -1.61 -2.41 -7.01
CA ASP A 239 -0.48 -1.69 -7.62
C ASP A 239 0.71 -1.43 -6.68
N GLY A 240 0.58 -1.81 -5.41
CA GLY A 240 1.50 -1.44 -4.35
C GLY A 240 2.07 -2.64 -3.62
N PRO A 241 2.61 -2.45 -2.40
CA PRO A 241 3.17 -3.55 -1.64
C PRO A 241 2.09 -4.53 -1.14
N VAL A 242 0.80 -4.22 -1.27
CA VAL A 242 -0.31 -5.09 -0.87
C VAL A 242 -1.10 -5.54 -2.09
N TYR A 243 -1.44 -6.83 -2.10
CA TYR A 243 -2.21 -7.50 -3.15
C TYR A 243 -3.36 -8.31 -2.54
N LEU A 244 -4.50 -8.35 -3.22
CA LEU A 244 -5.70 -9.08 -2.81
C LEU A 244 -6.01 -10.20 -3.81
N ALA A 245 -6.15 -11.44 -3.32
CA ALA A 245 -6.36 -12.62 -4.15
C ALA A 245 -7.84 -12.83 -4.53
N VAL A 246 -8.37 -11.95 -5.37
CA VAL A 246 -9.77 -11.99 -5.86
C VAL A 246 -9.83 -12.26 -7.37
N GLY A 247 -8.79 -12.86 -7.94
CA GLY A 247 -8.70 -13.15 -9.37
C GLY A 247 -8.34 -11.92 -10.22
N PRO A 248 -8.10 -12.14 -11.53
CA PRO A 248 -7.49 -11.14 -12.42
C PRO A 248 -8.36 -9.91 -12.71
N ASP A 249 -9.63 -9.94 -12.31
CA ASP A 249 -10.63 -8.94 -12.67
C ASP A 249 -11.22 -8.21 -11.48
N ALA A 250 -10.67 -8.46 -10.29
CA ALA A 250 -11.16 -7.94 -9.03
C ALA A 250 -12.67 -8.22 -8.83
N VAL A 251 -13.10 -9.45 -9.11
CA VAL A 251 -14.49 -9.89 -8.99
C VAL A 251 -14.57 -11.10 -8.07
N VAL A 252 -15.53 -11.08 -7.16
CA VAL A 252 -15.88 -12.20 -6.29
C VAL A 252 -17.32 -12.59 -6.54
N ASN A 253 -17.56 -13.87 -6.83
CA ASN A 253 -18.91 -14.42 -6.89
C ASN A 253 -19.33 -14.96 -5.53
N LEU A 254 -20.53 -14.62 -5.08
CA LEU A 254 -21.14 -15.25 -3.92
C LEU A 254 -21.62 -16.67 -4.29
N PRO A 255 -21.54 -17.64 -3.37
CA PRO A 255 -22.10 -18.97 -3.59
C PRO A 255 -23.62 -18.91 -3.75
N ASP A 256 -24.23 -19.90 -4.41
CA ASP A 256 -25.68 -20.00 -4.65
C ASP A 256 -26.54 -20.14 -3.37
N HIS A 257 -25.97 -19.99 -2.18
CA HIS A 257 -26.68 -20.12 -0.90
C HIS A 257 -27.18 -18.76 -0.41
N ASP A 258 -28.51 -18.66 -0.41
CA ASP A 258 -29.37 -17.69 0.27
C ASP A 258 -28.72 -16.32 0.55
N THR A 259 -28.96 -15.39 -0.39
CA THR A 259 -28.63 -13.95 -0.32
C THR A 259 -29.16 -13.24 0.93
N SER A 260 -29.88 -13.94 1.81
CA SER A 260 -30.37 -13.46 3.11
C SER A 260 -29.39 -13.67 4.26
N SER A 261 -28.34 -14.49 4.08
CA SER A 261 -27.30 -14.71 5.10
C SER A 261 -25.98 -14.09 4.64
N ALA A 262 -25.38 -13.28 5.50
CA ALA A 262 -24.15 -12.59 5.15
C ALA A 262 -23.02 -13.62 4.96
N ALA A 263 -22.55 -13.75 3.73
CA ALA A 263 -21.56 -14.76 3.36
C ALA A 263 -20.21 -14.41 3.99
N GLN A 264 -19.65 -15.33 4.76
CA GLN A 264 -18.28 -15.20 5.24
C GLN A 264 -17.34 -15.53 4.08
N LEU A 265 -16.65 -14.52 3.56
CA LEU A 265 -15.74 -14.68 2.44
C LEU A 265 -14.30 -14.78 2.95
N GLY A 266 -13.53 -15.76 2.47
CA GLY A 266 -12.09 -15.81 2.71
C GLY A 266 -11.34 -14.92 1.72
N LEU A 267 -10.90 -13.75 2.16
CA LEU A 267 -10.09 -12.83 1.35
C LEU A 267 -8.61 -12.94 1.72
N HIS A 268 -7.82 -13.56 0.86
CA HIS A 268 -6.39 -13.67 1.06
C HIS A 268 -5.66 -12.40 0.62
N VAL A 269 -4.91 -11.81 1.54
CA VAL A 269 -4.10 -10.61 1.30
C VAL A 269 -2.62 -10.98 1.39
N PHE A 270 -1.86 -10.56 0.39
CA PHE A 270 -0.41 -10.73 0.32
C PHE A 270 0.29 -9.39 0.45
N VAL A 271 1.44 -9.40 1.10
CA VAL A 271 2.33 -8.26 1.23
C VAL A 271 3.67 -8.60 0.60
N SER A 272 4.16 -7.73 -0.30
CA SER A 272 5.45 -7.84 -0.96
C SER A 272 6.57 -8.09 0.06
N ALA A 273 7.53 -8.95 -0.31
CA ALA A 273 8.70 -9.23 0.52
C ALA A 273 9.59 -7.98 0.77
N SER A 274 9.45 -6.94 -0.06
CA SER A 274 10.14 -5.66 0.13
C SER A 274 9.50 -4.77 1.20
N GLU A 275 8.24 -5.01 1.57
CA GLU A 275 7.50 -4.20 2.53
C GLU A 275 7.65 -4.75 3.94
N ARG A 276 8.43 -4.02 4.75
CA ARG A 276 8.78 -4.37 6.13
C ARG A 276 7.84 -3.75 7.16
N GLY A 277 7.14 -2.69 6.78
CA GLY A 277 6.40 -1.84 7.69
C GLY A 277 5.13 -2.44 8.24
N PRO A 278 4.59 -1.81 9.29
CA PRO A 278 3.26 -2.11 9.79
C PRO A 278 2.23 -1.75 8.72
N ILE A 279 1.18 -2.54 8.64
CA ILE A 279 0.08 -2.29 7.70
C ILE A 279 -1.23 -2.46 8.44
N LEU A 280 -2.09 -1.46 8.37
CA LEU A 280 -3.48 -1.58 8.79
C LEU A 280 -4.35 -1.85 7.56
N LEU A 281 -5.12 -2.93 7.59
CA LEU A 281 -6.08 -3.29 6.57
C LEU A 281 -7.48 -2.93 7.04
N ARG A 282 -8.24 -2.22 6.22
CA ARG A 282 -9.64 -1.84 6.47
C ARG A 282 -10.45 -2.09 5.22
N LEU A 283 -11.60 -2.71 5.37
CA LEU A 283 -12.54 -2.96 4.27
C LEU A 283 -13.77 -2.09 4.46
N PHE A 284 -14.24 -1.46 3.41
CA PHE A 284 -15.48 -0.68 3.45
C PHE A 284 -16.26 -0.79 2.14
N THR A 285 -17.55 -0.48 2.21
CA THR A 285 -18.42 -0.37 1.03
C THR A 285 -18.13 0.93 0.28
N LEU A 286 -18.01 0.88 -1.05
CA LEU A 286 -17.70 2.08 -1.83
C LEU A 286 -18.86 3.09 -1.85
N ALA A 287 -20.11 2.61 -1.78
CA ALA A 287 -21.30 3.46 -1.95
C ALA A 287 -21.56 4.40 -0.76
N ASP A 288 -21.25 3.91 0.45
CA ASP A 288 -21.66 4.49 1.72
C ASP A 288 -20.51 4.58 2.73
N GLU A 289 -19.30 4.18 2.33
CA GLU A 289 -18.06 4.25 3.12
C GLU A 289 -18.16 3.57 4.49
N VAL A 290 -19.02 2.55 4.59
CA VAL A 290 -19.27 1.82 5.83
C VAL A 290 -18.22 0.73 6.00
N LEU A 291 -17.51 0.77 7.14
CA LEU A 291 -16.54 -0.26 7.49
C LEU A 291 -17.20 -1.63 7.64
N VAL A 292 -16.63 -2.62 6.95
CA VAL A 292 -17.04 -4.02 7.00
C VAL A 292 -16.22 -4.73 8.09
N PRO A 293 -16.87 -5.44 9.03
CA PRO A 293 -16.15 -6.30 9.99
C PRO A 293 -15.30 -7.33 9.27
N LEU A 294 -14.03 -7.48 9.65
CA LEU A 294 -13.06 -8.39 9.03
C LEU A 294 -12.92 -9.73 9.76
N GLY A 295 -13.73 -9.94 10.81
CA GLY A 295 -13.76 -11.12 11.67
C GLY A 295 -14.19 -10.75 13.09
N PRO A 296 -14.08 -11.69 14.07
CA PRO A 296 -14.40 -11.41 15.47
C PRO A 296 -13.50 -10.36 16.12
N GLY A 297 -12.40 -9.95 15.45
CA GLY A 297 -11.44 -8.96 15.91
C GLY A 297 -11.74 -7.50 15.54
N GLY A 298 -12.87 -7.21 14.86
CA GLY A 298 -13.29 -5.83 14.55
C GLY A 298 -13.26 -5.45 13.07
N THR A 299 -13.20 -4.15 12.78
CA THR A 299 -13.28 -3.55 11.43
C THR A 299 -11.92 -3.31 10.78
N ALA A 300 -10.83 -3.69 11.46
CA ALA A 300 -9.48 -3.52 10.96
C ALA A 300 -8.59 -4.71 11.34
N VAL A 301 -7.61 -5.03 10.48
CA VAL A 301 -6.60 -6.05 10.74
C VAL A 301 -5.22 -5.41 10.68
N PHE A 302 -4.48 -5.49 11.79
CA PHE A 302 -3.12 -4.97 11.89
C PHE A 302 -2.10 -6.06 11.58
N LEU A 303 -1.24 -5.81 10.59
CA LEU A 303 -0.08 -6.64 10.28
C LEU A 303 1.16 -6.01 10.90
N ALA A 304 1.71 -6.68 11.92
CA ALA A 304 2.93 -6.26 12.58
C ALA A 304 4.14 -6.23 11.61
N PRO A 305 5.15 -5.37 11.87
CA PRO A 305 6.40 -5.35 11.09
C PRO A 305 7.07 -6.72 11.00
N SER A 306 7.70 -7.03 9.86
CA SER A 306 8.45 -8.29 9.69
C SER A 306 9.69 -8.11 8.82
N GLY A 307 10.83 -8.53 9.37
CA GLY A 307 12.12 -8.61 8.68
C GLY A 307 12.28 -9.82 7.74
N VAL A 308 11.33 -10.76 7.70
CA VAL A 308 11.47 -12.01 6.93
C VAL A 308 10.26 -12.28 6.04
N GLY A 309 10.53 -12.59 4.77
CA GLY A 309 9.58 -13.21 3.83
C GLY A 309 8.43 -12.34 3.32
N GLN A 310 7.64 -12.95 2.42
CA GLN A 310 6.32 -12.47 2.03
C GLN A 310 5.36 -12.68 3.21
N ARG A 311 4.59 -11.65 3.58
CA ARG A 311 3.54 -11.79 4.61
C ARG A 311 2.21 -12.06 3.93
N SER A 312 1.36 -12.87 4.55
CA SER A 312 -0.02 -13.06 4.10
C SER A 312 -0.95 -13.14 5.30
N THR A 313 -2.19 -12.71 5.09
CA THR A 313 -3.27 -12.90 6.04
C THR A 313 -4.56 -13.27 5.29
N THR A 314 -5.51 -13.85 6.00
CA THR A 314 -6.86 -14.09 5.48
C THR A 314 -7.82 -13.22 6.26
N LEU A 315 -8.47 -12.29 5.57
CA LEU A 315 -9.59 -11.55 6.12
C LEU A 315 -10.85 -12.41 5.97
N LEU A 316 -11.71 -12.40 6.97
CA LEU A 316 -12.96 -13.16 6.97
C LEU A 316 -14.16 -12.23 7.05
N PRO A 317 -14.33 -11.28 6.10
CA PRO A 317 -15.43 -10.35 6.16
C PRO A 317 -16.78 -11.03 6.01
N VAL A 318 -17.76 -10.44 6.68
CA VAL A 318 -19.17 -10.76 6.54
C VAL A 318 -19.76 -9.70 5.62
N LEU A 319 -19.89 -10.05 4.34
CA LEU A 319 -20.32 -9.10 3.31
C LEU A 319 -21.86 -9.00 3.31
N PRO A 320 -22.43 -7.81 3.54
CA PRO A 320 -23.88 -7.68 3.70
C PRO A 320 -24.67 -7.86 2.40
N GLN A 321 -24.08 -7.59 1.23
CA GLN A 321 -24.75 -7.67 -0.07
C GLN A 321 -23.75 -7.67 -1.24
N ALA A 322 -24.24 -7.92 -2.46
CA ALA A 322 -23.48 -7.64 -3.68
C ALA A 322 -23.19 -6.14 -3.83
N GLY A 323 -22.04 -5.77 -4.39
CA GLY A 323 -21.65 -4.37 -4.58
C GLY A 323 -20.14 -4.15 -4.67
N CYS A 324 -19.74 -2.88 -4.64
CA CYS A 324 -18.35 -2.45 -4.70
C CYS A 324 -17.74 -2.33 -3.31
N TYR A 325 -16.56 -2.92 -3.14
CA TYR A 325 -15.82 -2.92 -1.89
C TYR A 325 -14.41 -2.39 -2.09
N VAL A 326 -13.91 -1.68 -1.09
CA VAL A 326 -12.55 -1.13 -1.08
C VAL A 326 -11.79 -1.72 0.09
N LEU A 327 -10.74 -2.48 -0.22
CA LEU A 327 -9.71 -2.82 0.76
C LEU A 327 -8.68 -1.69 0.77
N GLN A 328 -8.69 -0.90 1.82
CA GLN A 328 -7.67 0.10 2.07
C GLN A 328 -6.56 -0.48 2.94
N ALA A 329 -5.33 -0.40 2.42
CA ALA A 329 -4.12 -0.74 3.13
C ALA A 329 -3.36 0.54 3.48
N ASP A 330 -3.10 0.71 4.77
CA ASP A 330 -2.38 1.85 5.33
C ASP A 330 -1.03 1.41 5.87
N GLY A 331 0.02 1.66 5.09
CA GLY A 331 1.40 1.61 5.58
C GLY A 331 1.80 2.92 6.25
N ALA A 332 2.91 2.96 6.97
CA ALA A 332 3.28 4.18 7.70
C ALA A 332 3.48 5.44 6.82
N THR A 333 4.04 5.28 5.62
CA THR A 333 4.34 6.39 4.70
C THR A 333 3.48 6.39 3.43
N TRP A 334 2.69 5.34 3.21
CA TRP A 334 1.89 5.16 2.01
C TRP A 334 0.47 4.71 2.35
N GLN A 335 -0.41 4.79 1.36
CA GLN A 335 -1.78 4.30 1.44
C GLN A 335 -2.17 3.79 0.06
N GLN A 336 -2.87 2.66 0.02
CA GLN A 336 -3.31 2.01 -1.21
C GLN A 336 -4.76 1.59 -1.04
N SER A 337 -5.56 1.80 -2.08
CA SER A 337 -6.93 1.32 -2.17
C SER A 337 -7.00 0.25 -3.26
N ILE A 338 -7.50 -0.93 -2.91
CA ILE A 338 -7.75 -2.03 -3.84
C ILE A 338 -9.27 -2.20 -3.93
N VAL A 339 -9.82 -2.07 -5.13
CA VAL A 339 -11.27 -2.05 -5.35
C VAL A 339 -11.67 -3.31 -6.07
N PHE A 340 -12.67 -4.00 -5.52
CA PHE A 340 -13.21 -5.22 -6.08
C PHE A 340 -14.74 -5.23 -5.99
N GLU A 341 -15.36 -5.98 -6.89
CA GLU A 341 -16.80 -6.12 -7.00
C GLU A 341 -17.23 -7.49 -6.49
N VAL A 342 -18.29 -7.51 -5.69
CA VAL A 342 -18.94 -8.72 -5.20
C VAL A 342 -20.24 -8.90 -5.96
N ILE A 343 -20.39 -10.02 -6.63
CA ILE A 343 -21.51 -10.34 -7.51
C ILE A 343 -22.39 -11.40 -6.83
N GLY A 344 -23.70 -11.14 -6.82
CA GLY A 344 -24.68 -12.03 -6.20
C GLY A 344 -25.00 -13.31 -6.99
N GLU A 345 -24.53 -13.41 -8.24
CA GLU A 345 -24.62 -14.62 -9.07
C GLU A 345 -23.38 -15.50 -8.86
N SER A 346 -23.59 -16.83 -8.76
CA SER A 346 -22.48 -17.78 -8.68
C SER A 346 -21.78 -17.99 -10.03
N LEU A 347 -20.57 -18.55 -9.96
CA LEU A 347 -19.82 -19.00 -11.13
C LEU A 347 -20.59 -20.03 -11.96
N ALA A 348 -21.24 -21.00 -11.31
CA ALA A 348 -21.99 -22.05 -11.99
C ALA A 348 -23.21 -21.49 -12.74
N THR A 349 -23.83 -20.44 -12.19
CA THR A 349 -24.95 -19.74 -12.84
C THR A 349 -24.49 -18.91 -14.04
N LEU A 350 -23.35 -18.22 -13.92
CA LEU A 350 -22.83 -17.34 -14.98
C LEU A 350 -22.15 -18.11 -16.12
N ALA A 351 -21.43 -19.18 -15.81
CA ALA A 351 -20.67 -19.97 -16.76
C ALA A 351 -20.90 -21.48 -16.57
N PRO A 352 -22.13 -21.98 -16.77
CA PRO A 352 -22.49 -23.38 -16.51
C PRO A 352 -21.64 -24.37 -17.32
N GLN A 353 -21.18 -23.97 -18.51
CA GLN A 353 -20.27 -24.75 -19.36
C GLN A 353 -18.89 -25.02 -18.76
N LEU A 354 -18.52 -24.35 -17.66
CA LEU A 354 -17.27 -24.58 -16.95
C LEU A 354 -17.44 -25.44 -15.70
N ALA A 355 -18.67 -25.75 -15.28
CA ALA A 355 -18.95 -26.39 -13.99
C ALA A 355 -18.31 -27.79 -13.84
N ASP A 356 -18.18 -28.53 -14.94
CA ASP A 356 -17.67 -29.92 -14.95
C ASP A 356 -16.51 -30.12 -15.94
N VAL A 357 -15.81 -29.04 -16.30
CA VAL A 357 -14.75 -29.09 -17.30
C VAL A 357 -13.38 -29.01 -16.64
N THR A 358 -12.55 -30.04 -16.85
CA THR A 358 -11.12 -29.96 -16.51
C THR A 358 -10.38 -29.27 -17.65
N LEU A 359 -9.91 -28.05 -17.40
CA LEU A 359 -9.09 -27.30 -18.34
C LEU A 359 -7.59 -27.67 -18.18
N PRO A 360 -6.79 -27.58 -19.26
CA PRO A 360 -5.34 -27.73 -19.20
C PRO A 360 -4.66 -26.75 -18.24
N ALA A 361 -3.41 -27.05 -17.88
CA ALA A 361 -2.59 -26.26 -16.95
C ALA A 361 -3.26 -26.00 -15.58
N ASP A 362 -4.16 -26.91 -15.18
CA ASP A 362 -4.98 -26.82 -13.98
C ASP A 362 -5.76 -25.50 -13.87
N LEU A 363 -6.14 -24.90 -15.00
CA LEU A 363 -6.93 -23.68 -15.03
C LEU A 363 -8.29 -23.92 -14.38
N GLN A 364 -8.60 -23.14 -13.35
CA GLN A 364 -9.88 -23.17 -12.66
C GLN A 364 -10.60 -21.81 -12.81
N PRO A 365 -11.93 -21.80 -13.00
CA PRO A 365 -12.70 -20.58 -12.90
C PRO A 365 -12.71 -20.07 -11.45
N VAL A 366 -12.26 -18.83 -11.25
CA VAL A 366 -12.20 -18.21 -9.92
C VAL A 366 -13.13 -17.00 -9.77
N SER A 367 -13.55 -16.40 -10.89
CA SER A 367 -14.47 -15.25 -10.92
C SER A 367 -15.21 -15.17 -12.25
N ALA A 368 -16.43 -14.63 -12.27
CA ALA A 368 -17.18 -14.34 -13.48
C ALA A 368 -18.14 -13.17 -13.30
N TRP A 369 -18.39 -12.42 -14.36
CA TRP A 369 -19.39 -11.35 -14.40
C TRP A 369 -19.95 -11.15 -15.81
N ARG A 370 -21.09 -10.46 -15.92
CA ARG A 370 -21.68 -10.05 -17.20
C ARG A 370 -21.05 -8.73 -17.63
N ASP A 371 -20.33 -8.74 -18.74
CA ASP A 371 -19.79 -7.50 -19.34
C ASP A 371 -20.93 -6.72 -20.02
N ASP A 372 -21.88 -7.46 -20.59
CA ASP A 372 -23.13 -6.99 -21.20
C ASP A 372 -24.20 -8.12 -21.10
N PRO A 373 -25.44 -7.91 -21.58
CA PRO A 373 -26.49 -8.94 -21.50
C PRO A 373 -26.18 -10.27 -22.21
N GLU A 374 -25.27 -10.26 -23.18
CA GLU A 374 -24.94 -11.38 -24.07
C GLU A 374 -23.53 -11.95 -23.82
N THR A 375 -22.67 -11.22 -23.10
CA THR A 375 -21.27 -11.59 -22.85
C THR A 375 -20.98 -11.79 -21.36
N VAL A 376 -20.51 -12.98 -21.02
CA VAL A 376 -19.96 -13.31 -19.70
C VAL A 376 -18.44 -13.33 -19.79
N ARG A 377 -17.77 -12.68 -18.84
CA ARG A 377 -16.32 -12.79 -18.65
C ARG A 377 -16.02 -13.66 -17.45
N VAL A 378 -15.01 -14.51 -17.58
CA VAL A 378 -14.56 -15.47 -16.56
C VAL A 378 -13.06 -15.32 -16.37
N GLY A 379 -12.64 -15.11 -15.13
CA GLY A 379 -11.24 -15.17 -14.72
C GLY A 379 -10.84 -16.62 -14.44
N LEU A 380 -9.74 -17.05 -15.05
CA LEU A 380 -9.17 -18.39 -14.94
C LEU A 380 -7.78 -18.32 -14.29
N VAL A 381 -7.51 -19.19 -13.32
CA VAL A 381 -6.22 -19.27 -12.63
C VAL A 381 -5.76 -20.71 -12.57
N GLY A 382 -4.50 -20.96 -12.94
CA GLY A 382 -3.78 -22.21 -12.80
C GLY A 382 -2.44 -21.99 -12.10
N ALA A 383 -1.64 -23.05 -11.96
CA ALA A 383 -0.37 -22.98 -11.24
C ALA A 383 0.68 -22.07 -11.91
N THR A 384 0.65 -21.98 -13.24
CA THR A 384 1.65 -21.28 -14.06
C THR A 384 1.04 -20.21 -14.97
N LEU A 385 -0.28 -20.08 -14.98
CA LEU A 385 -1.03 -19.34 -15.99
C LEU A 385 -2.25 -18.64 -15.36
N VAL A 386 -2.48 -17.39 -15.78
CA VAL A 386 -3.70 -16.63 -15.46
C VAL A 386 -4.28 -16.13 -16.77
N ALA A 387 -5.57 -16.39 -16.97
CA ALA A 387 -6.27 -16.09 -18.20
C ALA A 387 -7.63 -15.47 -17.93
N ARG A 388 -8.18 -14.83 -18.96
CA ARG A 388 -9.54 -14.33 -19.02
C ARG A 388 -10.24 -14.97 -20.21
N LEU A 389 -11.42 -15.52 -20.00
CA LEU A 389 -12.28 -16.09 -21.02
C LEU A 389 -13.55 -15.25 -21.13
N SER A 390 -13.82 -14.67 -22.29
CA SER A 390 -15.10 -14.05 -22.63
C SER A 390 -15.94 -15.05 -23.41
N ILE A 391 -17.22 -15.15 -23.06
CA ILE A 391 -18.18 -16.11 -23.61
C ILE A 391 -19.40 -15.28 -24.01
N GLY A 392 -19.53 -15.03 -25.30
CA GLY A 392 -20.62 -14.26 -25.89
C GLY A 392 -21.55 -15.12 -26.74
N VAL A 393 -22.60 -14.51 -27.26
CA VAL A 393 -23.47 -15.11 -28.28
C VAL A 393 -22.66 -15.36 -29.56
N GLY A 394 -22.78 -16.58 -30.10
CA GLY A 394 -22.17 -16.94 -31.38
C GLY A 394 -22.80 -16.16 -32.52
N GLY A 395 -22.02 -15.82 -33.55
CA GLY A 395 -22.47 -14.95 -34.62
C GLY A 395 -21.93 -15.35 -35.99
N PRO A 396 -22.61 -14.94 -37.09
CA PRO A 396 -22.08 -15.18 -38.42
C PRO A 396 -20.78 -14.40 -38.62
N GLY A 397 -19.71 -15.10 -39.02
CA GLY A 397 -18.42 -14.48 -39.35
C GLY A 397 -17.24 -15.27 -38.81
N VAL A 398 -16.12 -15.22 -39.52
CA VAL A 398 -14.86 -15.88 -39.14
C VAL A 398 -14.31 -15.20 -37.87
N PRO A 399 -13.87 -15.97 -36.86
CA PRO A 399 -13.11 -15.44 -35.73
C PRO A 399 -11.92 -14.60 -36.22
N ASP A 400 -11.85 -13.32 -35.83
CA ASP A 400 -10.74 -12.45 -36.23
C ASP A 400 -10.24 -11.65 -35.03
N ILE A 401 -8.93 -11.71 -34.79
CA ILE A 401 -8.17 -11.01 -33.74
C ILE A 401 -7.30 -9.92 -34.38
N GLY A 402 -7.15 -9.93 -35.70
CA GLY A 402 -6.37 -8.98 -36.47
C GLY A 402 -5.01 -9.50 -36.93
N ALA A 403 -4.06 -8.58 -37.10
CA ALA A 403 -2.79 -8.86 -37.76
C ALA A 403 -1.92 -9.86 -36.98
N GLY A 404 -1.29 -10.80 -37.69
CA GLY A 404 -0.38 -11.79 -37.11
C GLY A 404 -1.07 -13.01 -36.51
N GLN A 405 -2.39 -13.14 -36.65
CA GLN A 405 -3.11 -14.32 -36.23
C GLN A 405 -2.77 -15.56 -37.07
N ARG A 406 -2.91 -16.72 -36.43
CA ARG A 406 -2.84 -18.04 -37.03
C ARG A 406 -4.19 -18.70 -36.85
N CYS A 407 -4.79 -19.16 -37.94
CA CYS A 407 -6.08 -19.83 -37.91
C CYS A 407 -5.92 -21.30 -38.31
N GLU A 408 -6.58 -22.17 -37.58
CA GLU A 408 -6.63 -23.60 -37.86
C GLU A 408 -8.02 -24.17 -37.59
N ARG A 409 -8.38 -25.21 -38.33
CA ARG A 409 -9.66 -25.89 -38.16
C ARG A 409 -9.51 -27.03 -37.14
N VAL A 410 -10.14 -26.88 -35.98
CA VAL A 410 -10.05 -27.84 -34.86
C VAL A 410 -11.14 -28.91 -34.95
N ALA A 411 -12.29 -28.58 -35.54
CA ALA A 411 -13.38 -29.50 -35.86
C ALA A 411 -14.11 -29.04 -37.12
N GLU A 412 -15.02 -29.85 -37.67
CA GLU A 412 -15.73 -29.54 -38.93
C GLU A 412 -16.36 -28.15 -38.96
N ARG A 413 -16.80 -27.63 -37.81
CA ARG A 413 -17.47 -26.32 -37.67
C ARG A 413 -16.73 -25.31 -36.80
N ILE A 414 -15.55 -25.65 -36.29
CA ILE A 414 -14.82 -24.81 -35.34
C ILE A 414 -13.49 -24.40 -35.95
N GLU A 415 -13.39 -23.13 -36.29
CA GLU A 415 -12.15 -22.46 -36.65
C GLU A 415 -11.61 -21.73 -35.43
N LEU A 416 -10.36 -22.02 -35.08
CA LEU A 416 -9.63 -21.39 -33.99
C LEU A 416 -8.63 -20.42 -34.60
N CYS A 417 -8.71 -19.15 -34.23
CA CYS A 417 -7.70 -18.16 -34.57
C CYS A 417 -6.98 -17.70 -33.29
N TRP A 418 -5.66 -17.52 -33.34
CA TRP A 418 -4.87 -17.08 -32.21
C TRP A 418 -3.63 -16.27 -32.59
N VAL A 419 -3.17 -15.40 -31.70
CA VAL A 419 -1.97 -14.58 -31.86
C VAL A 419 -0.90 -15.06 -30.89
N PRO A 420 0.35 -15.32 -31.34
CA PRO A 420 1.44 -15.74 -30.46
C PRO A 420 1.92 -14.62 -29.52
N HIS A 421 2.35 -15.00 -28.33
CA HIS A 421 3.12 -14.14 -27.43
C HIS A 421 4.41 -13.69 -28.12
N PRO A 422 4.76 -12.39 -28.14
CA PRO A 422 5.84 -11.85 -28.96
C PRO A 422 7.22 -12.41 -28.62
N VAL A 423 7.44 -12.87 -27.38
CA VAL A 423 8.75 -13.38 -26.92
C VAL A 423 8.81 -14.91 -26.94
N TRP A 424 7.72 -15.59 -26.60
CA TRP A 424 7.73 -17.02 -26.29
C TRP A 424 6.95 -17.86 -27.31
N GLY A 425 6.13 -17.23 -28.15
CA GLY A 425 5.43 -17.90 -29.25
C GLY A 425 4.21 -18.72 -28.87
N TRP A 426 3.94 -18.95 -27.58
CA TRP A 426 2.71 -19.60 -27.11
C TRP A 426 1.48 -18.73 -27.38
N PRO A 427 0.25 -19.27 -27.51
CA PRO A 427 -0.93 -18.48 -27.86
C PRO A 427 -1.21 -17.40 -26.81
N GLN A 428 -1.21 -16.10 -27.11
CA GLN A 428 -1.51 -15.08 -26.10
C GLN A 428 -2.98 -14.70 -26.09
N THR A 429 -3.59 -14.66 -27.26
CA THR A 429 -5.02 -14.36 -27.44
C THR A 429 -5.58 -15.31 -28.47
N ALA A 430 -6.76 -15.86 -28.21
CA ALA A 430 -7.43 -16.81 -29.07
C ALA A 430 -8.93 -16.51 -29.14
N VAL A 431 -9.55 -16.78 -30.29
CA VAL A 431 -10.98 -16.64 -30.54
C VAL A 431 -11.46 -17.82 -31.36
N TRP A 432 -12.61 -18.36 -31.00
CA TRP A 432 -13.30 -19.40 -31.76
C TRP A 432 -14.82 -19.27 -31.57
N ASP A 433 -15.57 -19.89 -32.48
CA ASP A 433 -17.04 -19.91 -32.45
C ASP A 433 -17.50 -21.35 -32.63
N ASP A 434 -18.43 -21.81 -31.78
CA ASP A 434 -18.99 -23.17 -31.84
C ASP A 434 -20.38 -23.23 -32.50
N GLY A 435 -20.85 -22.10 -33.03
CA GLY A 435 -22.15 -21.93 -33.66
C GLY A 435 -23.26 -21.52 -32.68
N MET A 436 -23.06 -21.71 -31.38
CA MET A 436 -23.95 -21.17 -30.34
C MET A 436 -23.30 -20.04 -29.55
N ARG A 437 -21.98 -20.14 -29.33
CA ARG A 437 -21.20 -19.23 -28.51
C ARG A 437 -19.92 -18.84 -29.21
N ARG A 438 -19.52 -17.59 -28.95
CA ARG A 438 -18.23 -17.06 -29.32
C ARG A 438 -17.37 -16.93 -28.09
N TYR A 439 -16.15 -17.44 -28.17
CA TYR A 439 -15.19 -17.40 -27.08
C TYR A 439 -14.02 -16.51 -27.45
N GLN A 440 -13.53 -15.76 -26.48
CA GLN A 440 -12.25 -15.06 -26.56
C GLN A 440 -11.44 -15.35 -25.30
N LEU A 441 -10.29 -15.98 -25.46
CA LEU A 441 -9.36 -16.25 -24.37
C LEU A 441 -8.14 -15.33 -24.48
N VAL A 442 -7.80 -14.66 -23.38
CA VAL A 442 -6.62 -13.79 -23.27
C VAL A 442 -5.79 -14.26 -22.08
N VAL A 443 -4.52 -14.55 -22.29
CA VAL A 443 -3.59 -14.82 -21.19
C VAL A 443 -3.06 -13.51 -20.64
N LEU A 444 -3.23 -13.33 -19.34
CA LEU A 444 -2.84 -12.13 -18.60
C LEU A 444 -1.46 -12.28 -17.96
N ALA A 445 -1.13 -13.49 -17.50
CA ALA A 445 0.18 -13.81 -16.96
C ALA A 445 0.53 -15.27 -17.22
N GLY A 446 1.80 -15.53 -17.56
CA GLY A 446 2.32 -16.88 -17.77
C GLY A 446 3.84 -16.86 -17.88
N ASN A 447 4.48 -17.95 -17.47
CA ASN A 447 5.92 -18.15 -17.71
C ASN A 447 6.17 -18.76 -19.12
N ARG A 448 7.44 -19.04 -19.44
CA ARG A 448 7.85 -19.57 -20.75
C ARG A 448 7.14 -20.88 -21.13
N ASP A 449 6.93 -21.74 -20.14
CA ASP A 449 6.43 -23.11 -20.31
C ASP A 449 5.02 -23.26 -19.72
N ALA A 450 4.30 -22.14 -19.58
CA ALA A 450 3.00 -22.11 -18.90
C ALA A 450 1.92 -22.85 -19.68
N TRP A 451 1.95 -22.75 -21.02
CA TRP A 451 1.04 -23.46 -21.92
C TRP A 451 1.51 -23.42 -23.38
N ASN A 452 0.82 -24.18 -24.24
CA ASN A 452 1.12 -24.30 -25.66
C ASN A 452 -0.15 -24.38 -26.53
N VAL A 453 0.03 -24.63 -27.84
CA VAL A 453 -1.09 -24.72 -28.81
C VAL A 453 -1.97 -25.94 -28.53
N ASP A 454 -1.41 -27.07 -28.13
CA ASP A 454 -2.18 -28.29 -27.83
C ASP A 454 -3.08 -28.09 -26.60
N ASP A 455 -2.61 -27.33 -25.61
CA ASP A 455 -3.42 -26.90 -24.46
C ASP A 455 -4.61 -26.06 -24.93
N LEU A 456 -4.37 -25.03 -25.76
CA LEU A 456 -5.46 -24.21 -26.34
C LEU A 456 -6.47 -25.05 -27.14
N GLN A 457 -6.00 -25.96 -27.99
CA GLN A 457 -6.89 -26.87 -28.73
C GLN A 457 -7.68 -27.79 -27.79
N THR A 458 -7.11 -28.17 -26.66
CA THR A 458 -7.80 -28.98 -25.64
C THR A 458 -8.89 -28.14 -24.96
N VAL A 459 -8.64 -26.87 -24.63
CA VAL A 459 -9.68 -25.94 -24.15
C VAL A 459 -10.84 -25.86 -25.13
N VAL A 460 -10.56 -25.63 -26.42
CA VAL A 460 -11.59 -25.55 -27.47
C VAL A 460 -12.43 -26.82 -27.52
N ARG A 461 -11.78 -27.99 -27.55
CA ARG A 461 -12.47 -29.29 -27.57
C ARG A 461 -13.35 -29.47 -26.34
N ARG A 462 -12.85 -29.15 -25.15
CA ARG A 462 -13.60 -29.33 -23.89
C ARG A 462 -14.82 -28.41 -23.78
N LEU A 463 -14.73 -27.19 -24.28
CA LEU A 463 -15.81 -26.20 -24.16
C LEU A 463 -16.85 -26.28 -25.28
N SER A 464 -16.44 -26.69 -26.48
CA SER A 464 -17.27 -26.62 -27.68
C SER A 464 -17.70 -27.98 -28.23
N LEU A 465 -17.11 -29.07 -27.75
CA LEU A 465 -17.45 -30.45 -28.14
C LEU A 465 -17.67 -31.29 -26.88
N PRO A 466 -18.84 -31.17 -26.21
CA PRO A 466 -19.12 -32.02 -25.07
C PRO A 466 -18.99 -33.49 -25.46
N GLU A 467 -18.29 -34.29 -24.65
CA GLU A 467 -18.22 -35.74 -24.84
C GLU A 467 -19.66 -36.28 -24.80
N GLU A 468 -20.10 -36.96 -25.88
CA GLU A 468 -21.36 -37.71 -25.82
C GLU A 468 -21.27 -38.67 -24.63
N PRO A 469 -22.28 -38.70 -23.73
CA PRO A 469 -22.30 -39.68 -22.66
C PRO A 469 -22.28 -41.08 -23.30
N GLN A 470 -21.23 -41.86 -23.02
CA GLN A 470 -21.01 -43.21 -23.57
C GLN A 470 -22.07 -44.27 -23.19
N ASN A 471 -23.22 -43.86 -22.67
CA ASN A 471 -24.31 -44.74 -22.28
C ASN A 471 -25.49 -44.56 -23.23
N LEU A 472 -25.42 -45.09 -24.45
CA LEU A 472 -26.62 -45.43 -25.26
C LEU A 472 -26.36 -46.38 -26.46
N LEU A 473 -25.23 -47.09 -26.50
CA LEU A 473 -24.94 -48.09 -27.56
C LEU A 473 -24.54 -49.45 -26.99
N ARG A 474 -25.33 -49.99 -26.06
CA ARG A 474 -25.35 -51.44 -25.75
C ARG A 474 -26.74 -51.90 -25.31
N SER A 475 -27.67 -52.00 -26.25
CA SER A 475 -28.69 -53.07 -26.28
C SER A 475 -29.58 -52.91 -27.51
N GLY A 476 -29.21 -53.58 -28.60
CA GLY A 476 -30.03 -53.67 -29.81
C GLY A 476 -29.38 -54.60 -30.82
N GLY A 477 -29.71 -55.89 -30.72
CA GLY A 477 -29.23 -56.99 -31.58
C GLY A 477 -28.11 -57.79 -30.92
N GLU A 478 -28.23 -59.09 -30.63
CA GLU A 478 -29.14 -60.15 -31.11
C GLU A 478 -29.76 -60.97 -29.97
#